data_AF-A0AAD4JUP6-F1
#
_entry.id   AF-A0AAD4JUP6-F1
#
_cell.length_a   1.000
_cell.length_b   1.000
_cell.length_c   1.000
_cell.angle_alpha   90.00
_cell.angle_beta   90.00
_cell.angle_gamma   90.00
#
_symmetry.space_group_name_H-M   'P 1'
#
loop_
_entity.id
_entity.type
_entity.pdbx_description
1 polymer ?
#
loop_
_entity_poly.entity_id
_entity_poly.type
_entity_poly.pdbx_seq_one_letter_code
_entity_poly.pdbx_strand_id
1 'polypeptide(L)'
;RFMPPEELAMQSLTKQLFKSRLFRGIYLERCFVEQVGGYRDVVALQYTERDLEKQLLGSAVKLQMFYQRFVPNMWIGITKGSMGSYKHTPNAAQLDTCVWTELSDLAFGEYWFSIKTLRFRAHEIQLKLKMIRPVEPEAMPTPRRSLSIRRSSTGSNRMAAITAGDNAQSAADPVTEKEQVPPIGLADFVNVLQQWRQSVVTTIYEFMAHDVNKRNIMGTIRFLGLLIFSILSGAVVALRFMGVFAVRFLFEISRFTHTATPIVFKLIEFINKIIGAFFILLTMIWKDLVVNRGASAANTQQPMPLEANNRFKSLTYAPSEPHRRSPRN
;
A
#
# COMPACT_ATOMS: atom_id res chain seq x y z
N ARG A 1 11.82 10.05 -26.66
CA ARG A 1 12.64 10.76 -25.64
C ARG A 1 13.02 9.73 -24.60
N PHE A 2 14.32 9.58 -24.28
CA PHE A 2 14.75 8.70 -23.20
C PHE A 2 14.23 9.29 -21.87
N MET A 3 13.43 8.53 -21.14
CA MET A 3 12.81 8.97 -19.89
C MET A 3 13.73 8.55 -18.73
N PRO A 4 14.22 9.47 -17.89
CA PRO A 4 15.04 9.11 -16.75
C PRO A 4 14.23 8.23 -15.77
N PRO A 5 14.89 7.31 -15.05
CA PRO A 5 14.23 6.39 -14.14
C PRO A 5 13.43 7.12 -13.03
N GLU A 6 13.90 8.29 -12.60
CA GLU A 6 13.21 9.15 -11.63
C GLU A 6 11.87 9.67 -12.15
N GLU A 7 11.81 10.10 -13.41
CA GLU A 7 10.56 10.55 -14.04
C GLU A 7 9.57 9.39 -14.14
N LEU A 8 10.05 8.20 -14.52
CA LEU A 8 9.22 7.00 -14.63
C LEU A 8 8.65 6.59 -13.26
N ALA A 9 9.48 6.61 -12.22
CA ALA A 9 9.06 6.33 -10.84
C ALA A 9 8.01 7.33 -10.35
N MET A 10 8.22 8.63 -10.57
CA MET A 10 7.27 9.67 -10.21
C MET A 10 5.95 9.51 -10.96
N GLN A 11 5.99 9.34 -12.29
CA GLN A 11 4.78 9.11 -13.09
C GLN A 11 4.00 7.89 -12.61
N SER A 12 4.69 6.79 -12.29
CA SER A 12 4.06 5.57 -11.77
C SER A 12 3.37 5.83 -10.43
N LEU A 13 4.08 6.46 -9.49
CA LEU A 13 3.56 6.79 -8.16
C LEU A 13 2.34 7.70 -8.24
N THR A 14 2.42 8.79 -9.02
CA THR A 14 1.30 9.73 -9.16
C THR A 14 0.11 9.07 -9.85
N LYS A 15 0.33 8.25 -10.89
CA LYS A 15 -0.75 7.46 -11.51
C LYS A 15 -1.41 6.54 -10.50
N GLN A 16 -0.63 5.83 -9.68
CA GLN A 16 -1.16 4.91 -8.67
C GLN A 16 -1.95 5.63 -7.57
N LEU A 17 -1.51 6.83 -7.16
CA LEU A 17 -2.15 7.60 -6.10
C LEU A 17 -3.59 8.01 -6.44
N PHE A 18 -3.85 8.35 -7.70
CA PHE A 18 -5.15 8.84 -8.17
C PHE A 18 -5.99 7.79 -8.90
N LYS A 19 -5.40 6.68 -9.33
CA LYS A 19 -6.13 5.64 -10.09
C LYS A 19 -7.34 5.14 -9.31
N SER A 20 -8.47 5.04 -10.01
CA SER A 20 -9.75 4.53 -9.49
C SER A 20 -10.37 5.34 -8.35
N ARG A 21 -9.88 6.55 -8.05
CA ARG A 21 -10.54 7.42 -7.08
C ARG A 21 -11.85 7.95 -7.63
N LEU A 22 -12.88 7.91 -6.80
CA LEU A 22 -14.19 8.46 -7.07
C LEU A 22 -14.31 9.82 -6.41
N PHE A 23 -14.97 10.75 -7.07
CA PHE A 23 -15.29 12.06 -6.49
C PHE A 23 -16.53 12.65 -7.13
N ARG A 24 -17.22 13.52 -6.40
CA ARG A 24 -18.30 14.34 -6.96
C ARG A 24 -17.73 15.64 -7.53
N GLY A 25 -18.10 15.94 -8.77
CA GLY A 25 -17.66 17.13 -9.47
C GLY A 25 -18.79 17.74 -10.29
N ILE A 26 -18.62 19.03 -10.60
CA ILE A 26 -19.55 19.81 -11.40
C ILE A 26 -18.83 20.13 -12.71
N TYR A 27 -19.35 19.61 -13.82
CA TYR A 27 -18.88 19.98 -15.14
C TYR A 27 -19.48 21.33 -15.53
N LEU A 28 -18.64 22.36 -15.59
CA LEU A 28 -19.04 23.76 -15.73
C LEU A 28 -19.09 24.18 -17.19
N GLU A 29 -17.94 24.13 -17.86
CA GLU A 29 -17.79 24.63 -19.22
C GLU A 29 -16.58 24.01 -19.93
N ARG A 30 -16.46 24.31 -21.22
CA ARG A 30 -15.33 23.92 -22.06
C ARG A 30 -14.56 25.16 -22.49
N CYS A 31 -13.32 25.27 -22.04
CA CYS A 31 -12.46 26.44 -22.23
C CYS A 31 -11.30 26.14 -23.18
N PHE A 32 -10.86 27.14 -23.94
CA PHE A 32 -9.64 27.05 -24.71
C PHE A 32 -8.43 27.38 -23.83
N VAL A 33 -7.44 26.49 -23.80
CA VAL A 33 -6.21 26.67 -23.02
C VAL A 33 -5.08 27.01 -24.00
N GLU A 34 -4.63 28.27 -23.97
CA GLU A 34 -3.59 28.77 -24.87
C GLU A 34 -2.26 28.02 -24.73
N GLN A 35 -1.85 27.67 -23.51
CA GLN A 35 -0.58 26.97 -23.27
C GLN A 35 -0.51 25.59 -23.93
N VAL A 36 -1.67 24.97 -24.15
CA VAL A 36 -1.79 23.61 -24.71
C VAL A 36 -2.32 23.65 -26.15
N GLY A 37 -2.80 24.82 -26.62
CA GLY A 37 -3.38 24.99 -27.95
C GLY A 37 -4.65 24.17 -28.19
N GLY A 38 -5.46 23.94 -27.15
CA GLY A 38 -6.63 23.07 -27.27
C GLY A 38 -7.72 23.31 -26.22
N TYR A 39 -8.90 22.78 -26.50
CA TYR A 39 -10.03 22.85 -25.58
C TYR A 39 -9.93 21.83 -24.46
N ARG A 40 -10.25 22.25 -23.24
CA ARG A 40 -10.30 21.42 -22.05
C ARG A 40 -11.61 21.65 -21.31
N ASP A 41 -12.14 20.57 -20.76
CA ASP A 41 -13.35 20.56 -19.97
C ASP A 41 -13.02 20.88 -18.51
N VAL A 42 -13.73 21.85 -17.94
CA VAL A 42 -13.52 22.34 -16.59
C VAL A 42 -14.49 21.64 -15.64
N VAL A 43 -13.94 20.81 -14.76
CA VAL A 43 -14.70 20.13 -13.70
C VAL A 43 -14.29 20.70 -12.35
N ALA A 44 -15.19 21.42 -11.69
CA ALA A 44 -14.98 21.89 -10.33
C ALA A 44 -15.25 20.75 -9.33
N LEU A 45 -14.45 20.67 -8.26
CA LEU A 45 -14.71 19.72 -7.18
C LEU A 45 -15.91 20.20 -6.34
N GLN A 46 -16.71 19.27 -5.83
CA GLN A 46 -17.76 19.60 -4.88
C GLN A 46 -17.18 19.98 -3.51
N TYR A 47 -17.89 20.82 -2.73
CA TYR A 47 -17.47 21.30 -1.41
C TYR A 47 -17.06 20.19 -0.40
N THR A 48 -17.59 18.98 -0.56
CA THR A 48 -17.30 17.80 0.27
C THR A 48 -15.95 17.17 -0.02
N GLU A 49 -15.36 17.40 -1.20
CA GLU A 49 -14.14 16.74 -1.69
C GLU A 49 -12.85 17.44 -1.23
N ARG A 50 -12.79 17.86 0.04
CA ARG A 50 -11.67 18.61 0.63
C ARG A 50 -10.37 17.82 0.68
N ASP A 51 -10.45 16.53 1.00
CA ASP A 51 -9.28 15.67 1.06
C ASP A 51 -8.66 15.46 -0.33
N LEU A 52 -9.51 15.31 -1.35
CA LEU A 52 -9.05 15.21 -2.73
C LEU A 52 -8.46 16.54 -3.22
N GLU A 53 -9.09 17.68 -2.90
CA GLU A 53 -8.56 19.02 -3.19
C GLU A 53 -7.13 19.17 -2.64
N LYS A 54 -6.91 18.86 -1.36
CA LYS A 54 -5.59 18.96 -0.73
C LYS A 54 -4.56 18.10 -1.44
N GLN A 55 -4.94 16.89 -1.84
CA GLN A 55 -4.03 15.97 -2.53
C GLN A 55 -3.75 16.37 -3.98
N LEU A 56 -4.75 16.86 -4.71
CA LEU A 56 -4.59 17.35 -6.07
C LEU A 56 -3.68 18.58 -6.10
N LEU A 57 -3.94 19.58 -5.25
CA LEU A 57 -3.11 20.78 -5.17
C LEU A 57 -1.68 20.45 -4.72
N GLY A 58 -1.53 19.62 -3.68
CA GLY A 58 -0.20 19.21 -3.21
C GLY A 58 0.58 18.43 -4.26
N SER A 59 -0.09 17.59 -5.06
CA SER A 59 0.54 16.86 -6.17
C SER A 59 0.85 17.76 -7.35
N ALA A 60 -0.01 18.73 -7.68
CA ALA A 60 0.21 19.70 -8.74
C ALA A 60 1.48 20.52 -8.49
N VAL A 61 1.66 21.04 -7.26
CA VAL A 61 2.88 21.78 -6.88
C VAL A 61 4.13 20.91 -7.02
N LYS A 62 4.09 19.66 -6.55
CA LYS A 62 5.24 18.73 -6.65
C LYS A 62 5.57 18.40 -8.11
N LEU A 63 4.55 18.11 -8.93
CA LEU A 63 4.72 17.86 -10.36
C LEU A 63 5.29 19.10 -11.06
N GLN A 64 4.82 20.29 -10.72
CA GLN A 64 5.30 21.54 -11.29
C GLN A 64 6.79 21.73 -10.99
N MET A 65 7.19 21.59 -9.72
CA MET A 65 8.59 21.70 -9.29
C MET A 65 9.48 20.67 -9.97
N PHE A 66 9.01 19.43 -10.13
CA PHE A 66 9.78 18.37 -10.79
C PHE A 66 9.98 18.65 -12.28
N TYR A 67 8.90 18.95 -13.01
CA TYR A 67 8.97 19.13 -14.46
C TYR A 67 9.56 20.47 -14.90
N GLN A 68 9.59 21.48 -14.04
CA GLN A 68 10.25 22.77 -14.34
C GLN A 68 11.71 22.61 -14.80
N ARG A 69 12.39 21.55 -14.36
CA ARG A 69 13.77 21.23 -14.75
C ARG A 69 13.90 20.63 -16.16
N PHE A 70 12.85 19.99 -16.66
CA PHE A 70 12.90 19.17 -17.88
C PHE A 70 12.08 19.73 -19.03
N VAL A 71 10.99 20.43 -18.72
CA VAL A 71 10.04 20.99 -19.67
C VAL A 71 9.65 22.38 -19.15
N PRO A 72 10.25 23.45 -19.70
CA PRO A 72 9.82 24.80 -19.38
C PRO A 72 8.35 24.95 -19.80
N ASN A 73 7.53 25.50 -18.90
CA ASN A 73 6.09 25.69 -19.09
C ASN A 73 5.24 24.40 -19.20
N MET A 74 5.64 23.31 -18.52
CA MET A 74 4.76 22.15 -18.37
C MET A 74 3.42 22.56 -17.77
N TRP A 75 2.33 22.37 -18.52
CA TRP A 75 0.99 22.69 -18.06
C TRP A 75 0.41 21.53 -17.25
N ILE A 76 -0.24 21.85 -16.13
CA ILE A 76 -0.85 20.85 -15.25
C ILE A 76 -2.34 21.16 -15.20
N GLY A 77 -3.17 20.17 -15.55
CA GLY A 77 -4.62 20.29 -15.59
C GLY A 77 -5.30 20.28 -14.21
N ILE A 78 -4.69 20.96 -13.22
CA ILE A 78 -5.23 21.17 -11.88
C ILE A 78 -4.96 22.64 -11.54
N THR A 79 -6.01 23.41 -11.24
CA THR A 79 -5.86 24.81 -10.81
C THR A 79 -6.74 25.13 -9.62
N LYS A 80 -6.37 26.21 -8.91
CA LYS A 80 -7.19 26.83 -7.88
C LYS A 80 -7.64 28.19 -8.36
N GLY A 81 -8.95 28.43 -8.35
CA GLY A 81 -9.58 29.66 -8.79
C GLY A 81 -9.61 29.82 -10.32
N SER A 82 -9.59 31.07 -10.77
CA SER A 82 -9.67 31.44 -12.19
C SER A 82 -8.37 31.14 -12.93
N MET A 83 -8.45 30.59 -14.15
CA MET A 83 -7.30 30.36 -15.03
C MET A 83 -7.69 30.58 -16.50
N GLY A 84 -6.88 31.35 -17.22
CA GLY A 84 -7.10 31.61 -18.64
C GLY A 84 -8.45 32.26 -18.90
N SER A 85 -9.27 31.65 -19.76
CA SER A 85 -10.63 32.11 -20.06
C SER A 85 -11.65 31.77 -18.97
N TYR A 86 -11.36 30.82 -18.08
CA TYR A 86 -12.27 30.42 -17.01
C TYR A 86 -12.18 31.42 -15.85
N LYS A 87 -13.33 32.00 -15.51
CA LYS A 87 -13.50 32.86 -14.34
C LYS A 87 -14.29 32.09 -13.28
N HIS A 88 -13.62 31.76 -12.18
CA HIS A 88 -14.27 31.09 -11.07
C HIS A 88 -15.30 32.00 -10.42
N THR A 89 -16.55 31.56 -10.41
CA THR A 89 -17.62 32.19 -9.65
C THR A 89 -17.80 31.44 -8.33
N PRO A 90 -17.59 32.07 -7.17
CA PRO A 90 -17.75 31.40 -5.89
C PRO A 90 -19.19 30.92 -5.72
N ASN A 91 -19.37 29.62 -5.53
CA ASN A 91 -20.67 28.98 -5.31
C ASN A 91 -20.53 28.04 -4.10
N ALA A 92 -21.50 28.09 -3.19
CA ALA A 92 -21.49 27.30 -1.96
C ALA A 92 -21.38 25.78 -2.19
N ALA A 93 -21.82 25.29 -3.36
CA ALA A 93 -21.77 23.88 -3.71
C ALA A 93 -20.41 23.39 -4.23
N GLN A 94 -19.49 24.30 -4.59
CA GLN A 94 -18.22 23.95 -5.26
C GLN A 94 -16.99 24.50 -4.54
N LEU A 95 -15.87 23.85 -4.79
CA LEU A 95 -14.54 24.31 -4.40
C LEU A 95 -13.95 25.19 -5.50
N ASP A 96 -12.98 26.01 -5.10
CA ASP A 96 -12.19 26.82 -6.04
C ASP A 96 -11.31 25.92 -6.93
N THR A 97 -11.07 24.67 -6.53
CA THR A 97 -10.19 23.75 -7.24
C THR A 97 -10.90 23.12 -8.45
N CYS A 98 -10.29 23.28 -9.62
CA CYS A 98 -10.79 22.80 -10.89
C CYS A 98 -9.82 21.79 -11.53
N VAL A 99 -10.38 20.75 -12.12
CA VAL A 99 -9.68 19.74 -12.91
C VAL A 99 -9.98 19.98 -14.38
N TRP A 100 -8.93 20.11 -15.17
CA TRP A 100 -9.00 20.33 -16.60
C TRP A 100 -8.78 19.01 -17.33
N THR A 101 -9.79 18.55 -18.04
CA THR A 101 -9.79 17.21 -18.64
C THR A 101 -10.33 17.23 -20.09
N GLU A 102 -10.48 16.05 -20.67
CA GLU A 102 -11.14 15.80 -21.95
C GLU A 102 -12.27 14.80 -21.66
N LEU A 103 -13.51 15.29 -21.66
CA LEU A 103 -14.72 14.50 -21.55
C LEU A 103 -15.30 14.26 -22.95
N SER A 104 -15.94 13.11 -23.14
CA SER A 104 -16.63 12.76 -24.38
C SER A 104 -18.13 12.88 -24.16
N ASP A 105 -18.78 13.79 -24.89
CA ASP A 105 -20.25 13.93 -25.02
C ASP A 105 -21.02 13.92 -23.69
N LEU A 106 -20.53 14.67 -22.71
CA LEU A 106 -21.22 14.87 -21.43
C LEU A 106 -21.89 16.24 -21.40
N ALA A 107 -23.13 16.33 -20.90
CA ALA A 107 -23.80 17.60 -20.68
C ALA A 107 -23.28 18.29 -19.41
N PHE A 108 -23.36 19.62 -19.34
CA PHE A 108 -23.01 20.36 -18.11
C PHE A 108 -23.88 19.94 -16.93
N GLY A 109 -23.31 19.91 -15.73
CA GLY A 109 -24.02 19.49 -14.52
C GLY A 109 -23.17 18.69 -13.54
N GLU A 110 -23.83 18.10 -12.55
CA GLU A 110 -23.19 17.36 -11.47
C GLU A 110 -23.10 15.87 -11.75
N TYR A 111 -21.93 15.30 -11.54
CA TYR A 111 -21.68 13.88 -11.80
C TYR A 111 -20.74 13.27 -10.77
N TRP A 112 -20.86 11.96 -10.62
CA TRP A 112 -19.81 11.14 -10.04
C TRP A 112 -18.77 10.83 -11.10
N PHE A 113 -17.53 11.20 -10.84
CA PHE A 113 -16.39 10.93 -11.71
C PHE A 113 -15.47 9.90 -11.07
N SER A 114 -14.84 9.08 -11.90
CA SER A 114 -13.72 8.23 -11.54
C SER A 114 -12.46 8.68 -12.28
N ILE A 115 -11.36 8.86 -11.56
CA ILE A 115 -10.06 9.13 -12.17
C ILE A 115 -9.50 7.82 -12.75
N LYS A 116 -9.51 7.69 -14.08
CA LYS A 116 -8.96 6.49 -14.75
C LYS A 116 -7.44 6.43 -14.64
N THR A 117 -6.78 7.54 -14.95
CA THR A 117 -5.32 7.66 -14.96
C THR A 117 -4.88 9.11 -15.14
N LEU A 118 -3.59 9.39 -14.97
CA LEU A 118 -2.96 10.63 -15.41
C LEU A 118 -2.26 10.39 -16.76
N ARG A 119 -2.55 11.27 -17.73
CA ARG A 119 -1.88 11.32 -19.03
C ARG A 119 -0.75 12.34 -18.96
N PHE A 120 0.47 11.87 -19.24
CA PHE A 120 1.65 12.71 -19.39
C PHE A 120 1.91 12.84 -20.89
N ARG A 121 1.77 14.06 -21.41
CA ARG A 121 2.16 14.41 -22.79
C ARG A 121 3.41 15.28 -22.76
N ALA A 122 3.85 15.75 -23.92
CA ALA A 122 5.09 16.52 -24.03
C ALA A 122 5.08 17.83 -23.23
N HIS A 123 3.94 18.53 -23.18
CA HIS A 123 3.79 19.84 -22.55
C HIS A 123 2.55 19.93 -21.65
N GLU A 124 1.86 18.81 -21.39
CA GLU A 124 0.68 18.79 -20.51
C GLU A 124 0.61 17.53 -19.65
N ILE A 125 0.11 17.70 -18.44
CA ILE A 125 -0.28 16.64 -17.52
C ILE A 125 -1.78 16.77 -17.27
N GLN A 126 -2.53 15.76 -17.66
CA GLN A 126 -3.99 15.81 -17.66
C GLN A 126 -4.57 14.61 -16.91
N LEU A 127 -5.58 14.84 -16.08
CA LEU A 127 -6.36 13.75 -15.48
C LEU A 127 -7.35 13.23 -16.50
N LYS A 128 -7.38 11.91 -16.71
CA LYS A 128 -8.42 11.26 -17.53
C LYS A 128 -9.57 10.84 -16.62
N LEU A 129 -10.72 11.49 -16.79
CA LEU A 129 -11.92 11.19 -16.02
C LEU A 129 -12.84 10.21 -16.76
N LYS A 130 -13.67 9.49 -16.00
CA LYS A 130 -14.81 8.70 -16.50
C LYS A 130 -16.03 9.10 -15.69
N MET A 131 -17.09 9.54 -16.35
CA MET A 131 -18.39 9.68 -15.70
C MET A 131 -18.90 8.29 -15.29
N ILE A 132 -19.37 8.18 -14.04
CA ILE A 132 -19.94 6.95 -13.47
C ILE A 132 -21.46 7.05 -13.45
N ARG A 133 -22.00 8.16 -12.93
CA ARG A 133 -23.44 8.43 -12.92
C ARG A 133 -23.71 9.94 -12.80
N PRO A 134 -24.83 10.44 -13.34
CA PRO A 134 -25.34 11.77 -13.00
C PRO A 134 -25.75 11.82 -11.52
N VAL A 135 -25.60 12.99 -10.92
CA VAL A 135 -26.20 13.30 -9.63
C VAL A 135 -27.56 13.90 -9.94
N GLU A 136 -28.64 13.25 -9.50
CA GLU A 136 -29.96 13.84 -9.63
C GLU A 136 -29.98 15.14 -8.80
N PRO A 137 -30.36 16.28 -9.41
CA PRO A 137 -30.55 17.50 -8.64
C PRO A 137 -31.63 17.21 -7.60
N GLU A 138 -31.27 17.34 -6.33
CA GLU A 138 -32.22 17.21 -5.23
C GLU A 138 -33.33 18.23 -5.52
N ALA A 139 -34.53 17.73 -5.86
CA ALA A 139 -35.65 18.58 -6.20
C ALA A 139 -35.94 19.42 -4.95
N MET A 140 -35.60 20.71 -4.99
CA MET A 140 -36.00 21.65 -3.95
C MET A 140 -37.47 21.39 -3.64
N PRO A 141 -37.84 21.17 -2.37
CA PRO A 141 -39.25 21.04 -2.02
C PRO A 141 -39.92 22.34 -2.45
N THR A 142 -40.68 22.26 -3.55
CA THR A 142 -41.56 23.33 -4.01
C THR A 142 -42.27 23.88 -2.78
N PRO A 143 -42.13 25.18 -2.45
CA PRO A 143 -42.85 25.72 -1.32
C PRO A 143 -44.33 25.58 -1.64
N ARG A 144 -45.00 24.63 -0.97
CA ARG A 144 -46.46 24.57 -0.98
C ARG A 144 -46.92 25.94 -0.54
N ARG A 145 -47.53 26.69 -1.45
CA ARG A 145 -48.40 27.83 -1.14
C ARG A 145 -49.51 27.29 -0.25
N SER A 146 -49.29 27.28 1.07
CA SER A 146 -50.37 27.17 2.04
C SER A 146 -51.00 28.55 2.16
N LEU A 147 -52.29 28.57 1.87
CA LEU A 147 -53.19 29.71 1.99
C LEU A 147 -53.08 30.35 3.38
N SER A 148 -53.09 31.67 3.37
CA SER A 148 -53.18 32.57 4.51
C SER A 148 -54.32 32.22 5.46
N ILE A 149 -54.01 32.06 6.76
CA ILE A 149 -54.95 32.37 7.84
C ILE A 149 -54.21 33.28 8.82
N ARG A 150 -54.56 34.57 8.76
CA ARG A 150 -54.23 35.58 9.78
C ARG A 150 -54.91 35.19 11.09
N ARG A 151 -54.17 35.15 12.20
CA ARG A 151 -54.70 35.53 13.53
C ARG A 151 -53.63 36.28 14.32
N SER A 152 -54.01 37.49 14.71
CA SER A 152 -53.31 38.47 15.52
C SER A 152 -53.46 38.20 17.01
N SER A 153 -52.38 38.35 17.77
CA SER A 153 -52.35 38.82 19.17
C SER A 153 -50.87 39.04 19.55
N THR A 154 -50.37 40.28 19.55
CA THR A 154 -50.32 41.21 20.69
C THR A 154 -49.52 40.65 21.88
N GLY A 155 -48.34 41.23 22.16
CA GLY A 155 -47.59 40.93 23.37
C GLY A 155 -46.11 41.34 23.34
N SER A 156 -45.87 42.64 23.53
CA SER A 156 -44.68 43.30 24.12
C SER A 156 -43.45 42.42 24.45
N ASN A 157 -42.27 42.78 23.92
CA ASN A 157 -41.19 43.31 24.76
C ASN A 157 -40.06 43.97 23.94
N ARG A 158 -39.53 45.04 24.55
CA ARG A 158 -38.69 46.10 24.02
C ARG A 158 -37.23 45.70 23.83
N MET A 159 -36.58 46.38 22.87
CA MET A 159 -35.13 46.57 22.74
C MET A 159 -34.56 47.43 23.89
N ALA A 160 -33.27 47.24 24.23
CA ALA A 160 -32.20 48.27 24.10
C ALA A 160 -30.95 48.00 24.97
N ALA A 161 -29.82 48.61 24.52
CA ALA A 161 -28.48 48.85 25.12
C ALA A 161 -27.38 48.08 24.36
N ILE A 162 -26.43 48.64 23.58
CA ILE A 162 -25.66 49.90 23.49
C ILE A 162 -24.61 50.13 24.62
N THR A 163 -23.34 49.84 24.29
CA THR A 163 -22.03 50.51 24.57
C THR A 163 -21.34 50.61 25.95
N ALA A 164 -20.05 50.20 25.91
CA ALA A 164 -18.81 50.95 26.25
C ALA A 164 -18.17 50.90 27.66
N GLY A 165 -16.81 50.87 27.65
CA GLY A 165 -15.89 51.22 28.75
C GLY A 165 -15.11 50.02 29.31
N ASP A 166 -13.98 49.56 28.77
CA ASP A 166 -12.61 50.13 28.62
C ASP A 166 -11.75 50.20 29.91
N ASN A 167 -10.45 49.91 29.69
CA ASN A 167 -9.25 49.95 30.55
C ASN A 167 -8.86 48.73 31.40
N ALA A 168 -7.58 48.34 31.51
CA ALA A 168 -6.37 48.58 30.71
C ALA A 168 -5.23 47.71 31.31
N GLN A 169 -4.38 47.16 30.43
CA GLN A 169 -2.89 47.10 30.48
C GLN A 169 -2.17 46.38 31.65
N SER A 170 -1.03 45.71 31.49
CA SER A 170 -0.02 45.71 30.42
C SER A 170 1.03 44.60 30.60
N ALA A 171 1.61 44.17 29.45
CA ALA A 171 3.03 43.92 29.16
C ALA A 171 3.84 42.86 29.96
N ALA A 172 4.82 42.12 29.42
CA ALA A 172 5.35 41.86 28.07
C ALA A 172 6.34 40.66 28.17
N ASP A 173 6.40 39.84 27.10
CA ASP A 173 7.52 39.08 26.46
C ASP A 173 8.63 38.35 27.27
N PRO A 174 9.43 37.46 26.63
CA PRO A 174 9.18 36.38 25.65
C PRO A 174 9.71 35.01 26.20
N VAL A 175 9.69 33.94 25.39
CA VAL A 175 10.61 32.75 25.40
C VAL A 175 9.86 31.42 25.12
N THR A 176 10.06 30.93 23.90
CA THR A 176 10.33 29.52 23.55
C THR A 176 9.45 28.43 24.17
N GLU A 177 8.30 28.14 23.56
CA GLU A 177 7.72 26.79 23.65
C GLU A 177 8.10 25.98 22.41
N LYS A 178 9.03 25.05 22.63
CA LYS A 178 9.30 23.95 21.72
C LYS A 178 8.03 23.11 21.61
N GLU A 179 7.47 23.04 20.42
CA GLU A 179 6.39 22.12 20.07
C GLU A 179 6.90 20.66 20.19
N GLN A 180 6.81 20.10 21.40
CA GLN A 180 6.98 18.68 21.64
C GLN A 180 5.70 18.00 21.15
N VAL A 181 5.82 17.26 20.04
CA VAL A 181 4.81 16.30 19.60
C VAL A 181 4.51 15.36 20.79
N PRO A 182 3.29 15.34 21.35
CA PRO A 182 2.99 14.44 22.46
C PRO A 182 3.16 13.00 21.98
N PRO A 183 3.73 12.09 22.79
CA PRO A 183 3.87 10.70 22.41
C PRO A 183 2.46 10.14 22.20
N ILE A 184 2.16 9.73 20.96
CA ILE A 184 0.89 9.10 20.58
C ILE A 184 0.63 7.96 21.55
N GLY A 185 -0.30 8.18 22.47
CA GLY A 185 -0.65 7.22 23.51
C GLY A 185 -1.71 6.26 23.01
N LEU A 186 -1.79 5.08 23.63
CA LEU A 186 -2.88 4.12 23.36
C LEU A 186 -4.28 4.75 23.63
N ALA A 187 -4.36 5.78 24.47
CA ALA A 187 -5.58 6.55 24.71
C ALA A 187 -6.07 7.30 23.46
N ASP A 188 -5.16 7.81 22.61
CA ASP A 188 -5.53 8.49 21.36
C ASP A 188 -6.10 7.49 20.35
N PHE A 189 -5.58 6.27 20.30
CA PHE A 189 -6.14 5.20 19.48
C PHE A 189 -7.55 4.78 19.93
N VAL A 190 -7.81 4.73 21.24
CA VAL A 190 -9.15 4.44 21.77
C VAL A 190 -10.12 5.55 21.41
N ASN A 191 -9.69 6.82 21.51
CA ASN A 191 -10.51 7.96 21.14
C ASN A 191 -10.82 7.98 19.64
N VAL A 192 -9.82 7.69 18.79
CA VAL A 192 -10.01 7.57 17.33
C VAL A 192 -10.94 6.39 16.98
N LEU A 193 -10.81 5.26 17.68
CA LEU A 193 -11.67 4.10 17.47
C LEU A 193 -13.13 4.37 17.90
N GLN A 194 -13.32 5.08 19.02
CA GLN A 194 -14.64 5.49 19.47
C GLN A 194 -15.27 6.51 18.53
N GLN A 195 -14.49 7.47 18.04
CA GLN A 195 -14.94 8.46 17.07
C GLN A 195 -15.30 7.81 15.73
N TRP A 196 -14.51 6.85 15.27
CA TRP A 196 -14.82 6.05 14.08
C TRP A 196 -16.11 5.24 14.27
N ARG A 197 -16.26 4.57 15.42
CA ARG A 197 -17.48 3.82 15.74
C ARG A 197 -18.72 4.73 15.71
N GLN A 198 -18.64 5.90 16.33
CA GLN A 198 -19.76 6.84 16.36
C GLN A 198 -20.08 7.36 14.95
N SER A 199 -19.06 7.70 14.16
CA SER A 199 -19.23 8.14 12.77
C SER A 199 -19.85 7.06 11.87
N VAL A 200 -19.46 5.79 12.04
CA VAL A 200 -20.06 4.67 11.30
C VAL A 200 -21.51 4.45 11.74
N VAL A 201 -21.80 4.51 13.05
CA VAL A 201 -23.16 4.34 13.56
C VAL A 201 -24.07 5.45 13.06
N THR A 202 -23.65 6.72 13.10
CA THR A 202 -24.46 7.84 12.60
C THR A 202 -24.68 7.74 11.10
N THR A 203 -23.65 7.41 10.32
CA THR A 203 -23.76 7.25 8.86
C THR A 203 -24.72 6.11 8.49
N ILE A 204 -24.67 4.98 9.21
CA ILE A 204 -25.58 3.85 8.99
C ILE A 204 -27.01 4.23 9.41
N TYR A 205 -27.18 4.98 10.50
CA TYR A 205 -28.49 5.38 10.99
C TYR A 205 -29.14 6.43 10.08
N GLU A 206 -28.37 7.39 9.56
CA GLU A 206 -28.85 8.38 8.58
C GLU A 206 -29.19 7.72 7.25
N PHE A 207 -28.37 6.78 6.78
CA PHE A 207 -28.67 5.98 5.58
C PHE A 207 -29.91 5.09 5.78
N MET A 208 -30.09 4.50 6.97
CA MET A 208 -31.28 3.70 7.28
C MET A 208 -32.55 4.51 7.50
N ALA A 209 -32.45 5.72 8.06
CA ALA A 209 -33.62 6.54 8.35
C ALA A 209 -34.16 7.25 7.08
N HIS A 210 -33.28 7.56 6.13
CA HIS A 210 -33.63 8.38 4.97
C HIS A 210 -33.94 7.57 3.70
N ASP A 211 -33.20 6.48 3.42
CA ASP A 211 -33.26 5.79 2.10
C ASP A 211 -33.94 4.40 2.14
N VAL A 212 -34.54 4.03 3.28
CA VAL A 212 -35.14 2.71 3.50
C VAL A 212 -36.61 2.69 3.07
N ASN A 213 -36.82 2.61 1.76
CA ASN A 213 -38.12 2.25 1.20
C ASN A 213 -38.35 0.73 1.35
N LYS A 214 -39.52 0.29 1.82
CA LYS A 214 -39.84 -1.14 2.06
C LYS A 214 -39.57 -2.04 0.84
N ARG A 215 -39.69 -1.47 -0.37
CA ARG A 215 -39.38 -2.16 -1.63
C ARG A 215 -37.88 -2.37 -1.84
N ASN A 216 -37.04 -1.44 -1.40
CA ASN A 216 -35.59 -1.54 -1.50
C ASN A 216 -35.04 -2.60 -0.52
N ILE A 217 -35.55 -2.64 0.71
CA ILE A 217 -35.18 -3.68 1.70
C ILE A 217 -35.47 -5.08 1.17
N MET A 218 -36.66 -5.28 0.58
CA MET A 218 -37.04 -6.59 0.05
C MET A 218 -36.14 -7.02 -1.11
N GLY A 219 -35.70 -6.06 -1.94
CA GLY A 219 -34.69 -6.28 -2.98
C GLY A 219 -33.34 -6.68 -2.38
N THR A 220 -32.88 -5.95 -1.37
CA THR A 220 -31.60 -6.22 -0.68
C THR A 220 -31.60 -7.57 0.01
N ILE A 221 -32.69 -7.98 0.68
CA ILE A 221 -32.79 -9.29 1.34
C ILE A 221 -32.76 -10.43 0.30
N ARG A 222 -33.45 -10.28 -0.84
CA ARG A 222 -33.40 -11.26 -1.92
C ARG A 222 -32.01 -11.37 -2.53
N PHE A 223 -31.36 -10.25 -2.79
CA PHE A 223 -29.99 -10.21 -3.28
C PHE A 223 -29.02 -10.83 -2.28
N LEU A 224 -29.15 -10.51 -0.99
CA LEU A 224 -28.32 -11.06 0.07
C LEU A 224 -28.50 -12.58 0.19
N GLY A 225 -29.73 -13.08 0.07
CA GLY A 225 -30.01 -14.51 0.01
C GLY A 225 -29.29 -15.18 -1.14
N LEU A 226 -29.42 -14.65 -2.36
CA LEU A 226 -28.73 -15.17 -3.55
C LEU A 226 -27.21 -15.13 -3.41
N LEU A 227 -26.67 -14.07 -2.81
CA LEU A 227 -25.24 -13.92 -2.55
C LEU A 227 -24.74 -14.98 -1.57
N ILE A 228 -25.48 -15.23 -0.49
CA ILE A 228 -25.15 -16.29 0.48
C ILE A 228 -25.17 -17.66 -0.21
N PHE A 229 -26.21 -17.97 -0.99
CA PHE A 229 -26.28 -19.24 -1.74
C PHE A 229 -25.14 -19.38 -2.75
N SER A 230 -24.78 -18.30 -3.45
CA SER A 230 -23.66 -18.29 -4.39
C SER A 230 -22.32 -18.53 -3.68
N ILE A 231 -22.09 -17.90 -2.53
CA ILE A 231 -20.87 -18.10 -1.75
C ILE A 231 -20.82 -19.52 -1.18
N LEU A 232 -21.92 -20.02 -0.62
CA LEU A 232 -21.96 -21.40 -0.09
C LEU A 232 -21.72 -22.42 -1.19
N SER A 233 -22.38 -22.27 -2.34
CA SER A 233 -22.19 -23.16 -3.49
C SER A 233 -20.74 -23.12 -3.99
N GLY A 234 -20.19 -21.92 -4.14
CA GLY A 234 -18.78 -21.72 -4.49
C GLY A 234 -17.82 -22.34 -3.47
N ALA A 235 -18.10 -22.20 -2.17
CA ALA A 235 -17.29 -22.78 -1.10
C ALA A 235 -17.32 -24.30 -1.10
N VAL A 236 -18.49 -24.92 -1.32
CA VAL A 236 -18.60 -26.39 -1.43
C VAL A 236 -17.78 -26.92 -2.61
N VAL A 237 -17.85 -26.24 -3.76
CA VAL A 237 -17.06 -26.60 -4.94
C VAL A 237 -15.56 -26.41 -4.68
N ALA A 238 -15.18 -25.27 -4.08
CA ALA A 238 -13.80 -24.99 -3.71
C ALA A 238 -13.24 -26.02 -2.73
N LEU A 239 -14.01 -26.46 -1.73
CA LEU A 239 -13.61 -27.51 -0.79
C LEU A 239 -13.38 -28.85 -1.49
N ARG A 240 -14.22 -29.22 -2.47
CA ARG A 240 -13.99 -30.43 -3.26
C ARG A 240 -12.69 -30.35 -4.06
N PHE A 241 -12.44 -29.23 -4.73
CA PHE A 241 -11.18 -29.03 -5.46
C PHE A 241 -9.97 -28.99 -4.52
N MET A 242 -10.10 -28.33 -3.38
CA MET A 242 -9.06 -28.22 -2.37
C MET A 242 -8.72 -29.59 -1.77
N GLY A 243 -9.72 -30.46 -1.55
CA GLY A 243 -9.49 -31.84 -1.10
C GLY A 243 -8.69 -32.66 -2.12
N VAL A 244 -9.09 -32.62 -3.40
CA VAL A 244 -8.36 -33.33 -4.47
C VAL A 244 -6.93 -32.79 -4.62
N PHE A 245 -6.79 -31.46 -4.56
CA PHE A 245 -5.48 -30.81 -4.59
C PHE A 245 -4.62 -31.21 -3.38
N ALA A 246 -5.17 -31.16 -2.17
CA ALA A 246 -4.45 -31.50 -0.94
C ALA A 246 -3.93 -32.93 -0.95
N VAL A 247 -4.73 -33.89 -1.43
CA VAL A 247 -4.28 -35.29 -1.57
C VAL A 247 -3.13 -35.40 -2.57
N ARG A 248 -3.22 -34.76 -3.74
CA ARG A 248 -2.13 -34.76 -4.73
C ARG A 248 -0.88 -34.07 -4.21
N PHE A 249 -1.06 -32.96 -3.50
CA PHE A 249 0.01 -32.19 -2.90
C PHE A 249 0.72 -32.98 -1.79
N LEU A 250 -0.03 -33.65 -0.91
CA LEU A 250 0.53 -34.54 0.11
C LEU A 250 1.28 -35.72 -0.52
N PHE A 251 0.76 -36.29 -1.60
CA PHE A 251 1.45 -37.36 -2.33
C PHE A 251 2.79 -36.86 -2.92
N GLU A 252 2.79 -35.68 -3.55
CA GLU A 252 4.00 -35.10 -4.12
C GLU A 252 5.00 -34.67 -3.02
N ILE A 253 4.52 -34.12 -1.90
CA ILE A 253 5.35 -33.83 -0.72
C ILE A 253 5.96 -35.11 -0.17
N SER A 254 5.20 -36.21 -0.10
CA SER A 254 5.72 -37.48 0.41
C SER A 254 6.86 -37.99 -0.48
N ARG A 255 6.69 -37.94 -1.80
CA ARG A 255 7.74 -38.29 -2.77
C ARG A 255 8.95 -37.36 -2.67
N PHE A 256 8.72 -36.06 -2.54
CA PHE A 256 9.76 -35.07 -2.33
C PHE A 256 10.53 -35.37 -1.03
N THR A 257 9.83 -35.61 0.07
CA THR A 257 10.42 -35.93 1.37
C THR A 257 11.27 -37.18 1.26
N HIS A 258 10.77 -38.27 0.68
CA HIS A 258 11.56 -39.49 0.49
C HIS A 258 12.85 -39.26 -0.31
N THR A 259 12.81 -38.35 -1.30
CA THR A 259 14.00 -37.98 -2.10
C THR A 259 14.91 -37.01 -1.36
N ALA A 260 14.36 -36.09 -0.56
CA ALA A 260 15.07 -35.05 0.15
C ALA A 260 15.73 -35.55 1.45
N THR A 261 15.11 -36.50 2.16
CA THR A 261 15.63 -37.08 3.40
C THR A 261 17.07 -37.57 3.31
N PRO A 262 17.49 -38.38 2.32
CA PRO A 262 18.89 -38.79 2.21
C PRO A 262 19.84 -37.62 1.93
N ILE A 263 19.39 -36.62 1.15
CA ILE A 263 20.18 -35.41 0.86
C ILE A 263 20.41 -34.62 2.15
N VAL A 264 19.36 -34.42 2.94
CA VAL A 264 19.43 -33.71 4.22
C VAL A 264 20.31 -34.46 5.22
N PHE A 265 20.18 -35.80 5.32
CA PHE A 265 21.07 -36.59 6.17
C PHE A 265 22.54 -36.46 5.76
N LYS A 266 22.83 -36.49 4.46
CA LYS A 266 24.20 -36.29 3.96
C LYS A 266 24.74 -34.89 4.23
N LEU A 267 23.87 -33.87 4.17
CA LEU A 267 24.24 -32.50 4.53
C LEU A 267 24.56 -32.39 6.03
N ILE A 268 23.75 -33.01 6.89
CA ILE A 268 23.99 -33.05 8.34
C ILE A 268 25.30 -33.77 8.65
N GLU A 269 25.57 -34.92 8.02
CA GLU A 269 26.85 -35.64 8.15
C GLU A 269 28.04 -34.78 7.71
N PHE A 270 27.90 -34.05 6.60
CA PHE A 270 28.93 -33.15 6.09
C PHE A 270 29.22 -32.01 7.08
N ILE A 271 28.18 -31.36 7.61
CA ILE A 271 28.32 -30.30 8.63
C ILE A 271 28.99 -30.86 9.89
N ASN A 272 28.57 -32.04 10.36
CA ASN A 272 29.18 -32.67 11.53
C ASN A 272 30.67 -32.98 11.31
N LYS A 273 31.08 -33.38 10.11
CA LYS A 273 32.49 -33.58 9.76
C LYS A 273 33.28 -32.27 9.74
N ILE A 274 32.70 -31.19 9.20
CA ILE A 274 33.34 -29.86 9.22
C ILE A 274 33.57 -29.43 10.66
N ILE A 275 32.54 -29.53 11.51
CA ILE A 275 32.61 -29.15 12.92
C ILE A 275 33.65 -30.03 13.64
N GLY A 276 33.64 -31.34 13.43
CA GLY A 276 34.62 -32.26 14.02
C GLY A 276 36.06 -31.97 13.59
N ALA A 277 36.28 -31.72 12.30
CA ALA A 277 37.60 -31.34 11.77
C ALA A 277 38.07 -30.00 12.35
N PHE A 278 37.16 -29.03 12.50
CA PHE A 278 37.44 -27.75 13.13
C PHE A 278 37.85 -27.90 14.60
N PHE A 279 37.14 -28.74 15.37
CA PHE A 279 37.53 -29.05 16.75
C PHE A 279 38.89 -29.74 16.84
N ILE A 280 39.18 -30.69 15.95
CA ILE A 280 40.51 -31.33 15.90
C ILE A 280 41.59 -30.28 15.62
N LEU A 281 41.38 -29.41 14.64
CA LEU A 281 42.31 -28.32 14.32
C LEU A 281 42.52 -27.40 15.54
N LEU A 282 41.44 -27.03 16.23
CA LEU A 282 41.50 -26.23 17.45
C LEU A 282 42.32 -26.94 18.55
N THR A 283 42.11 -28.24 18.76
CA THR A 283 42.88 -29.01 19.75
C THR A 283 44.35 -29.14 19.39
N MET A 284 44.68 -29.25 18.09
CA MET A 284 46.06 -29.34 17.60
C MET A 284 46.79 -28.00 17.80
N ILE A 285 46.13 -26.88 17.48
CA ILE A 285 46.65 -25.53 17.76
C ILE A 285 46.80 -25.32 19.27
N TRP A 286 45.81 -25.71 20.08
CA TRP A 286 45.89 -25.56 21.53
C TRP A 286 47.04 -26.40 22.12
N LYS A 287 47.23 -27.63 21.66
CA LYS A 287 48.38 -28.48 22.01
C LYS A 287 49.70 -27.80 21.64
N ASP A 288 49.83 -27.29 20.41
CA ASP A 288 51.08 -26.68 19.97
C ASP A 288 51.36 -25.32 20.63
N LEU A 289 50.32 -24.56 20.95
CA LEU A 289 50.44 -23.21 21.50
C LEU A 289 50.50 -23.17 23.03
N VAL A 290 49.89 -24.13 23.73
CA VAL A 290 49.82 -24.19 25.20
C VAL A 290 50.67 -25.34 25.77
N VAL A 291 50.60 -26.54 25.21
CA VAL A 291 51.29 -27.73 25.76
C VAL A 291 52.75 -27.78 25.30
N ASN A 292 53.04 -27.61 24.01
CA ASN A 292 54.41 -27.69 23.48
C ASN A 292 55.27 -26.45 23.77
N ARG A 293 54.66 -25.34 24.20
CA ARG A 293 55.39 -24.19 24.73
C ARG A 293 56.04 -24.47 26.10
N GLY A 294 55.53 -25.43 26.86
CA GLY A 294 56.16 -25.95 28.09
C GLY A 294 57.20 -27.04 27.86
N ALA A 295 57.10 -27.80 26.75
CA ALA A 295 58.00 -28.91 26.45
C ALA A 295 59.28 -28.48 25.70
N SER A 296 59.29 -27.33 25.03
CA SER A 296 60.46 -26.83 24.29
C SER A 296 61.62 -26.34 25.19
N ALA A 297 61.47 -26.40 26.52
CA ALA A 297 62.55 -26.09 27.46
C ALA A 297 63.27 -27.33 28.04
N ALA A 298 62.83 -28.56 27.72
CA ALA A 298 63.38 -29.77 28.33
C ALA A 298 63.39 -30.97 27.37
N ASN A 299 64.25 -30.95 26.35
CA ASN A 299 65.04 -32.12 25.92
C ASN A 299 65.89 -31.81 24.70
N THR A 300 67.09 -31.29 24.97
CA THR A 300 68.23 -31.44 24.07
C THR A 300 68.90 -32.77 24.42
N GLN A 301 68.56 -33.88 23.74
CA GLN A 301 69.49 -35.01 23.59
C GLN A 301 68.98 -36.09 22.60
N GLN A 302 69.76 -36.21 21.52
CA GLN A 302 70.09 -37.38 20.70
C GLN A 302 69.13 -37.91 19.61
N PRO A 303 69.66 -38.16 18.39
CA PRO A 303 69.01 -38.94 17.34
C PRO A 303 69.44 -40.42 17.39
N MET A 304 68.49 -41.34 17.26
CA MET A 304 68.76 -42.75 16.87
C MET A 304 67.65 -43.24 15.92
N PRO A 305 67.98 -44.10 14.93
CA PRO A 305 67.11 -44.38 13.80
C PRO A 305 66.15 -45.56 14.03
N LEU A 306 65.04 -45.49 13.27
CA LEU A 306 64.09 -46.52 12.86
C LEU A 306 64.35 -47.98 13.32
N GLU A 307 63.49 -48.50 14.20
CA GLU A 307 63.17 -49.93 14.26
C GLU A 307 61.66 -50.18 14.25
N ALA A 308 61.28 -51.04 13.31
CA ALA A 308 59.94 -51.44 12.95
C ALA A 308 59.38 -52.48 13.93
N ASN A 309 58.09 -52.38 14.25
CA ASN A 309 57.37 -53.50 14.85
C ASN A 309 55.95 -53.63 14.26
N ASN A 310 55.89 -53.94 12.96
CA ASN A 310 54.71 -54.49 12.32
C ASN A 310 54.64 -56.00 12.62
N ARG A 311 54.01 -56.36 13.73
CA ARG A 311 53.42 -57.69 13.88
C ARG A 311 52.08 -57.67 13.17
N PHE A 312 51.95 -58.35 12.02
CA PHE A 312 50.88 -59.34 11.76
C PHE A 312 51.08 -60.06 10.41
N LYS A 313 51.48 -61.34 10.54
CA LYS A 313 51.26 -62.53 9.69
C LYS A 313 51.20 -62.37 8.17
N SER A 314 52.31 -62.67 7.49
CA SER A 314 52.31 -63.14 6.10
C SER A 314 52.02 -64.65 6.05
N LEU A 315 51.07 -65.05 5.19
CA LEU A 315 50.79 -66.43 4.83
C LEU A 315 51.88 -66.93 3.88
N THR A 316 52.66 -67.92 4.30
CA THR A 316 53.64 -68.61 3.45
C THR A 316 52.91 -69.63 2.56
N TYR A 317 52.97 -69.44 1.25
CA TYR A 317 52.57 -70.46 0.27
C TYR A 317 53.72 -71.44 0.06
N ALA A 318 53.43 -72.75 0.16
CA ALA A 318 54.37 -73.81 -0.14
C ALA A 318 54.59 -73.91 -1.67
N PRO A 319 55.84 -74.01 -2.17
CA PRO A 319 56.12 -74.24 -3.58
C PRO A 319 55.73 -75.68 -3.97
N SER A 320 54.92 -75.81 -5.02
CA SER A 320 54.59 -77.09 -5.65
C SER A 320 55.81 -77.73 -6.33
N GLU A 321 56.09 -79.00 -6.01
CA GLU A 321 57.17 -79.80 -6.60
C GLU A 321 57.03 -79.94 -8.14
N PRO A 322 58.15 -79.89 -8.89
CA PRO A 322 58.15 -80.15 -10.32
C PRO A 322 58.11 -81.66 -10.61
N HIS A 323 57.03 -82.08 -11.25
CA HIS A 323 56.83 -83.42 -11.79
C HIS A 323 57.89 -83.73 -12.86
N ARG A 324 58.91 -84.53 -12.52
CA ARG A 324 59.90 -85.03 -13.48
C ARG A 324 59.59 -86.49 -13.83
N ARG A 325 59.19 -86.68 -15.10
CA ARG A 325 59.01 -87.96 -15.79
C ARG A 325 60.23 -88.88 -15.61
N SER A 326 59.98 -90.15 -15.30
CA SER A 326 60.89 -91.26 -15.59
C SER A 326 60.48 -91.95 -16.90
N PRO A 327 61.44 -92.32 -17.78
CA PRO A 327 61.19 -93.17 -18.93
C PRO A 327 61.63 -94.63 -18.71
N ARG A 328 60.94 -95.52 -19.46
CA ARG A 328 61.33 -96.85 -19.99
C ARG A 328 61.61 -98.02 -19.04
N ASN A 329 60.81 -99.09 -19.18
CA ASN A 329 61.15 -100.26 -20.01
C ASN A 329 59.90 -100.84 -20.66
#